data_AF-A0AB73NHT1-F1
#
_entry.id   AF-A0AB73NHT1-F1
#
_cell.length_a   1.000
_cell.length_b   1.000
_cell.length_c   1.000
_cell.angle_alpha   90.00
_cell.angle_beta   90.00
_cell.angle_gamma   90.00
#
_symmetry.space_group_name_H-M   'P 1'
#
loop_
_entity.id
_entity.type
_entity.pdbx_description
1 polymer ?
#
loop_
_entity_poly.entity_id
_entity_poly.type
_entity_poly.pdbx_seq_one_letter_code
_entity_poly.pdbx_strand_id
1 'polypeptide(L)'
;MAFEIVTAVIASSTALAVAVVGYWFTKKREREAELRKERLEHYKELVSSLSDILEGDDNFQGQKRFAVACNNLNLIAPASVIKALQVFQDETKSSNPNRSFERHDELLSLLLIKMRQDLNVSSDGESMLTFRLWAPGKQQ
;
A
#
# COMPACT_ATOMS: atom_id res chain seq x y z
N MET A 1 1.84 59.19 -2.32
CA MET A 1 3.25 58.80 -2.61
C MET A 1 3.80 57.77 -1.64
N ALA A 2 4.34 58.10 -0.46
CA ALA A 2 5.03 57.11 0.40
C ALA A 2 4.11 55.97 0.89
N PHE A 3 2.87 56.27 1.29
CA PHE A 3 1.91 55.26 1.74
C PHE A 3 1.52 54.28 0.63
N GLU A 4 1.35 54.76 -0.61
CA GLU A 4 1.02 53.92 -1.77
C GLU A 4 2.17 52.99 -2.17
N ILE A 5 3.42 53.46 -2.01
CA ILE A 5 4.59 52.63 -2.26
C ILE A 5 4.66 51.50 -1.22
N VAL A 6 4.41 51.80 0.06
CA VAL A 6 4.42 50.79 1.13
C VAL A 6 3.32 49.75 0.93
N THR A 7 2.09 50.16 0.61
CA THR A 7 0.99 49.21 0.35
C THR A 7 1.24 48.36 -0.89
N ALA A 8 1.78 48.93 -1.96
CA ALA A 8 2.16 48.18 -3.16
C ALA A 8 3.27 47.14 -2.88
N VAL A 9 4.27 47.48 -2.08
CA VAL A 9 5.33 46.55 -1.66
C VAL A 9 4.77 45.41 -0.80
N ILE A 10 3.90 45.73 0.17
CA ILE A 10 3.26 44.69 1.01
C ILE A 10 2.38 43.78 0.16
N ALA A 11 1.54 44.34 -0.72
CA ALA A 11 0.64 43.59 -1.58
C ALA A 11 1.41 42.66 -2.54
N SER A 12 2.45 43.17 -3.20
CA SER A 12 3.30 42.38 -4.10
C SER A 12 4.08 41.28 -3.36
N SER A 13 4.60 41.58 -2.16
CA SER A 13 5.30 40.59 -1.32
C SER A 13 4.35 39.50 -0.85
N THR A 14 3.12 39.86 -0.51
CA THR A 14 2.07 38.91 -0.08
C THR A 14 1.67 38.02 -1.24
N ALA A 15 1.44 38.58 -2.43
CA ALA A 15 1.12 37.81 -3.63
C ALA A 15 2.23 36.81 -3.99
N LEU A 16 3.49 37.23 -3.88
CA LEU A 16 4.64 36.35 -4.10
C LEU A 16 4.70 35.22 -3.07
N ALA A 17 4.49 35.52 -1.78
CA ALA A 17 4.47 34.51 -0.73
C ALA A 17 3.36 33.47 -0.94
N VAL A 18 2.15 33.91 -1.31
CA VAL A 18 1.02 33.03 -1.62
C VAL A 18 1.34 32.14 -2.82
N ALA A 19 1.95 32.68 -3.88
CA ALA A 19 2.34 31.90 -5.05
C ALA A 19 3.37 30.81 -4.71
N VAL A 20 4.40 31.13 -3.92
CA VAL A 20 5.44 30.18 -3.50
C VAL A 20 4.85 29.07 -2.62
N VAL A 21 4.05 29.43 -1.63
CA VAL A 21 3.38 28.46 -0.75
C VAL A 21 2.44 27.56 -1.55
N GLY A 22 1.63 28.14 -2.44
CA GLY A 22 0.73 27.41 -3.33
C GLY A 22 1.47 26.40 -4.21
N TYR A 23 2.56 26.84 -4.86
CA TYR A 23 3.40 25.95 -5.67
C TYR A 23 3.97 24.79 -4.86
N TRP A 24 4.48 25.06 -3.65
CA TRP A 24 5.02 24.02 -2.77
C TRP A 24 3.96 23.00 -2.36
N PHE A 25 2.76 23.44 -1.96
CA PHE A 25 1.66 22.54 -1.64
C PHE A 25 1.22 21.69 -2.83
N THR A 26 1.15 22.28 -4.03
CA THR A 26 0.84 21.56 -5.27
C THR A 26 1.90 20.49 -5.53
N LYS A 27 3.19 20.84 -5.47
CA LYS A 27 4.28 19.88 -5.70
C LYS A 27 4.30 18.76 -4.66
N LYS A 28 3.98 19.06 -3.40
CA LYS A 28 3.85 18.06 -2.34
C LYS A 28 2.71 17.07 -2.66
N ARG A 29 1.54 17.56 -3.06
CA ARG A 29 0.39 16.72 -3.43
C ARG A 29 0.68 15.85 -4.65
N GLU A 30 1.41 16.37 -5.65
CA GLU A 30 1.84 15.59 -6.81
C GLU A 30 2.72 14.40 -6.40
N ARG A 31 3.75 14.64 -5.57
CA ARG A 31 4.64 13.57 -5.07
C ARG A 31 3.90 12.53 -4.25
N GLU A 32 2.97 12.96 -3.40
CA GLU A 32 2.14 12.04 -2.62
C GLU A 32 1.21 11.19 -3.50
N ALA A 33 0.73 11.74 -4.62
CA ALA A 33 -0.09 11.02 -5.58
C ALA A 33 0.76 10.02 -6.40
N GLU A 34 1.95 10.40 -6.84
CA GLU A 34 2.92 9.52 -7.50
C GLU A 34 3.29 8.35 -6.59
N LEU A 35 3.66 8.63 -5.34
CA LEU A 35 3.99 7.59 -4.37
C LEU A 35 2.81 6.66 -4.06
N ARG A 36 1.58 7.17 -4.04
CA ARG A 36 0.38 6.33 -3.89
C ARG A 36 0.16 5.42 -5.09
N LYS A 37 0.42 5.92 -6.30
CA LYS A 37 0.33 5.13 -7.53
C LYS A 37 1.37 4.01 -7.56
N GLU A 38 2.62 4.33 -7.23
CA GLU A 38 3.71 3.35 -7.16
C GLU A 38 3.42 2.24 -6.14
N ARG A 39 2.95 2.62 -4.94
CA ARG A 39 2.53 1.65 -3.93
C ARG A 39 1.38 0.75 -4.39
N LEU A 40 0.39 1.33 -5.07
CA LEU A 40 -0.71 0.54 -5.66
C LEU A 40 -0.19 -0.49 -6.68
N GLU A 41 0.80 -0.14 -7.49
CA GLU A 41 1.42 -1.07 -8.44
C GLU A 41 2.11 -2.23 -7.72
N HIS A 42 2.88 -1.95 -6.67
CA HIS A 42 3.50 -3.01 -5.86
C HIS A 42 2.50 -3.88 -5.09
N TYR A 43 1.41 -3.29 -4.57
CA TYR A 43 0.35 -4.07 -3.91
C TYR A 43 -0.39 -4.97 -4.90
N LYS A 44 -0.66 -4.49 -6.13
CA LYS A 44 -1.24 -5.33 -7.20
C LYS A 44 -0.32 -6.49 -7.57
N GLU A 45 0.98 -6.22 -7.68
CA GLU A 45 1.97 -7.26 -7.98
C GLU A 45 2.03 -8.31 -6.87
N LEU A 46 2.00 -7.91 -5.60
CA LEU A 46 1.90 -8.86 -4.48
C LEU A 46 0.64 -9.72 -4.59
N VAL A 47 -0.54 -9.10 -4.73
CA VAL A 47 -1.80 -9.84 -4.82
C VAL A 47 -1.81 -10.77 -6.04
N SER A 48 -1.28 -10.33 -7.18
CA SER A 48 -1.11 -11.19 -8.35
C SER A 48 -0.19 -12.37 -8.07
N SER A 49 0.94 -12.15 -7.40
CA SER A 49 1.87 -13.23 -7.07
C SER A 49 1.30 -14.22 -6.04
N LEU A 50 0.42 -13.77 -5.14
CA LEU A 50 -0.33 -14.63 -4.23
C LEU A 50 -1.27 -15.58 -4.99
N SER A 51 -1.91 -15.09 -6.06
CA SER A 51 -2.74 -15.93 -6.94
C SER A 51 -1.94 -17.04 -7.64
N ASP A 52 -0.65 -16.82 -7.92
CA ASP A 52 0.22 -17.80 -8.59
C ASP A 52 0.71 -18.93 -7.66
N ILE A 53 0.52 -18.78 -6.34
CA ILE A 53 0.99 -19.74 -5.31
C ILE A 53 -0.16 -20.34 -4.48
N LEU A 54 -1.39 -20.25 -4.99
CA LEU A 54 -2.56 -20.86 -4.36
C LEU A 54 -2.40 -22.38 -4.25
N GLU A 55 -3.00 -22.97 -3.21
CA GLU A 55 -2.78 -24.36 -2.81
C GLU A 55 -2.84 -25.37 -3.97
N GLY A 56 -1.82 -26.23 -4.03
CA GLY A 56 -1.73 -27.34 -4.97
C GLY A 56 -1.07 -26.98 -6.31
N ASP A 57 -0.43 -25.81 -6.42
CA ASP A 57 0.46 -25.46 -7.53
C ASP A 57 1.90 -25.29 -6.99
N ASP A 58 2.76 -26.30 -7.19
CA ASP A 58 4.18 -26.29 -6.80
C ASP A 58 5.03 -25.47 -7.80
N ASN A 59 4.52 -24.31 -8.18
CA ASN A 59 5.12 -23.46 -9.18
C ASN A 59 6.28 -22.65 -8.57
N PHE A 60 7.50 -23.14 -8.77
CA PHE A 60 8.73 -22.45 -8.35
C PHE A 60 8.83 -21.00 -8.85
N GLN A 61 8.34 -20.72 -10.06
CA GLN A 61 8.34 -19.35 -10.60
C GLN A 61 7.36 -18.45 -9.84
N GLY A 62 6.18 -18.97 -9.48
CA GLY A 62 5.21 -18.27 -8.63
C GLY A 62 5.79 -17.93 -7.26
N GLN A 63 6.44 -18.91 -6.60
CA GLN A 63 7.11 -18.70 -5.31
C GLN A 63 8.22 -17.64 -5.38
N LYS A 64 9.04 -17.68 -6.43
CA LYS A 64 10.07 -16.66 -6.67
C LYS A 64 9.45 -15.27 -6.86
N ARG A 65 8.39 -15.17 -7.65
CA ARG A 65 7.67 -13.91 -7.91
C ARG A 65 7.09 -13.34 -6.61
N PHE A 66 6.47 -14.18 -5.79
CA PHE A 66 5.96 -13.80 -4.48
C PHE A 66 7.07 -13.29 -3.55
N ALA A 67 8.20 -13.98 -3.49
CA ALA A 67 9.35 -13.55 -2.68
C ALA A 67 9.89 -12.19 -3.15
N VAL A 68 10.00 -11.96 -4.45
CA VAL A 68 10.42 -10.67 -5.01
C VAL A 68 9.42 -9.56 -4.67
N ALA A 69 8.11 -9.82 -4.81
CA ALA A 69 7.08 -8.85 -4.46
C ALA A 69 7.13 -8.48 -2.97
N CYS A 70 7.31 -9.47 -2.08
CA CYS A 70 7.49 -9.24 -0.65
C CYS A 70 8.72 -8.38 -0.35
N ASN A 71 9.86 -8.66 -1.00
CA ASN A 71 11.10 -7.92 -0.79
C ASN A 71 10.99 -6.47 -1.26
N ASN A 72 10.33 -6.23 -2.40
CA ASN A 72 10.11 -4.89 -2.92
C ASN A 72 9.23 -4.05 -1.98
N LEU A 73 8.24 -4.67 -1.33
CA LEU A 73 7.38 -3.97 -0.36
C LEU A 73 8.15 -3.45 0.86
N ASN A 74 9.24 -4.09 1.27
CA ASN A 74 10.07 -3.59 2.37
C ASN A 74 10.68 -2.21 2.08
N LEU A 75 10.80 -1.80 0.81
CA LEU A 75 11.36 -0.51 0.43
C LEU A 75 10.33 0.63 0.41
N ILE A 76 9.09 0.33 0.04
CA ILE A 76 8.09 1.34 -0.33
C ILE A 76 6.86 1.37 0.59
N ALA A 77 6.54 0.25 1.26
CA ALA A 77 5.34 0.14 2.07
C ALA A 77 5.52 0.83 3.44
N PRO A 78 4.46 1.37 4.05
CA PRO A 78 4.53 1.90 5.41
C PRO A 78 4.75 0.76 6.42
N ALA A 79 5.26 1.11 7.60
CA ALA A 79 5.54 0.15 8.66
C ALA A 79 4.31 -0.68 9.09
N SER A 80 3.09 -0.14 8.98
CA SER A 80 1.85 -0.87 9.29
C SER A 80 1.61 -2.05 8.34
N VAL A 81 1.90 -1.87 7.05
CA VAL A 81 1.78 -2.92 6.02
C VAL A 81 2.91 -3.93 6.17
N ILE A 82 4.15 -3.47 6.40
CA ILE A 82 5.30 -4.36 6.59
C ILE A 82 5.08 -5.30 7.78
N LYS A 83 4.58 -4.78 8.91
CA LYS A 83 4.27 -5.62 10.09
C LYS A 83 3.20 -6.67 9.78
N ALA A 84 2.13 -6.30 9.07
CA ALA A 84 1.10 -7.25 8.68
C ALA A 84 1.64 -8.32 7.73
N LEU A 85 2.51 -7.93 6.79
CA LEU A 85 3.16 -8.84 5.85
C LEU A 85 4.06 -9.85 6.58
N GLN A 86 4.86 -9.39 7.54
CA GLN A 86 5.76 -10.26 8.32
C GLN A 86 4.97 -11.30 9.12
N VAL A 87 3.89 -10.90 9.80
CA VAL A 87 3.05 -11.85 10.55
C VAL A 87 2.39 -12.86 9.62
N PHE A 88 1.94 -12.44 8.43
CA PHE A 88 1.41 -13.35 7.41
C PHE A 88 2.46 -14.34 6.88
N GLN A 89 3.68 -13.87 6.62
CA GLN A 89 4.81 -14.73 6.21
C GLN A 89 5.19 -15.73 7.30
N ASP A 90 5.16 -15.31 8.57
CA ASP A 90 5.44 -16.18 9.70
C ASP A 90 4.41 -17.30 9.87
N GLU A 91 3.14 -17.04 9.54
CA GLU A 91 2.11 -18.07 9.52
C GLU A 91 2.30 -19.04 8.35
N THR A 92 2.61 -18.53 7.15
CA THR A 92 2.67 -19.30 5.89
C THR A 92 3.98 -20.06 5.66
N LYS A 93 5.06 -19.71 6.35
CA LYS A 93 6.38 -20.34 6.17
C LYS A 93 6.34 -21.85 6.39
N SER A 94 7.07 -22.59 5.53
CA SER A 94 7.15 -24.05 5.55
C SER A 94 7.56 -24.65 6.91
N SER A 95 8.30 -23.89 7.72
CA SER A 95 8.77 -24.30 9.04
C SER A 95 7.74 -24.12 10.16
N ASN A 96 6.59 -23.48 9.93
CA ASN A 96 5.54 -23.36 10.93
C ASN A 96 4.73 -24.68 10.96
N PRO A 97 4.75 -25.45 12.06
CA PRO A 97 4.00 -26.71 12.18
C PRO A 97 2.53 -26.51 12.55
N ASN A 98 2.14 -25.32 13.03
CA ASN A 98 0.81 -25.04 13.59
C ASN A 98 -0.04 -24.17 12.65
N ARG A 99 0.06 -24.37 11.33
CA ARG A 99 -0.71 -23.58 10.37
C ARG A 99 -2.19 -23.86 10.49
N SER A 100 -3.00 -22.80 10.45
CA SER A 100 -4.47 -22.90 10.38
C SER A 100 -5.00 -22.08 9.21
N PHE A 101 -6.01 -22.61 8.54
CA PHE A 101 -6.70 -21.91 7.45
C PHE A 101 -7.43 -20.65 7.95
N GLU A 102 -8.03 -20.73 9.13
CA GLU A 102 -8.67 -19.59 9.79
C GLU A 102 -7.64 -18.49 10.08
N ARG A 103 -6.48 -18.87 10.63
CA ARG A 103 -5.41 -17.92 10.94
C ARG A 103 -4.80 -17.30 9.69
N HIS A 104 -4.63 -18.09 8.64
CA HIS A 104 -4.21 -17.62 7.33
C HIS A 104 -5.16 -16.55 6.78
N ASP A 105 -6.47 -16.84 6.75
CA ASP A 105 -7.49 -15.91 6.23
C ASP A 105 -7.56 -14.61 7.05
N GLU A 106 -7.47 -14.71 8.37
CA GLU A 106 -7.40 -13.55 9.26
C GLU A 106 -6.21 -12.63 8.93
N LEU A 107 -5.02 -13.22 8.79
CA LEU A 107 -3.79 -12.47 8.54
C LEU A 107 -3.72 -11.90 7.12
N LEU A 108 -4.24 -12.64 6.13
CA LEU A 108 -4.41 -12.14 4.77
C LEU A 108 -5.37 -10.94 4.76
N SER A 109 -6.50 -11.06 5.46
CA SER A 109 -7.47 -9.97 5.59
C SER A 109 -6.84 -8.74 6.23
N LEU A 110 -6.10 -8.92 7.33
CA LEU A 110 -5.37 -7.85 8.00
C LEU A 110 -4.39 -7.16 7.05
N LEU A 111 -3.62 -7.92 6.27
CA LEU A 111 -2.67 -7.39 5.29
C LEU A 111 -3.38 -6.52 4.24
N LEU A 112 -4.46 -7.01 3.65
CA LEU A 112 -5.22 -6.27 2.63
C LEU A 112 -5.88 -5.01 3.20
N ILE A 113 -6.40 -5.07 4.43
CA ILE A 113 -6.93 -3.89 5.13
C ILE A 113 -5.82 -2.85 5.32
N LYS A 114 -4.62 -3.24 5.75
CA LYS A 114 -3.51 -2.30 5.92
C LYS A 114 -3.07 -1.66 4.60
N MET A 115 -3.07 -2.40 3.50
CA MET A 115 -2.80 -1.84 2.17
C MET A 115 -3.87 -0.85 1.72
N ARG A 116 -5.16 -1.17 1.96
CA ARG A 116 -6.29 -0.27 1.63
C ARG A 116 -6.27 1.02 2.45
N GLN A 117 -5.96 0.92 3.74
CA GLN A 117 -5.74 2.07 4.62
C GLN A 117 -4.61 2.96 4.11
N ASP A 118 -3.50 2.37 3.68
CA ASP A 118 -2.36 3.11 3.12
C ASP A 118 -2.70 3.87 1.82
N LEU A 119 -3.60 3.30 1.01
CA LEU A 119 -4.11 3.93 -0.21
C LEU A 119 -5.23 4.95 0.02
N ASN A 120 -5.63 5.20 1.27
CA ASN A 120 -6.81 6.00 1.63
C ASN A 120 -8.11 5.50 0.96
N VAL A 121 -8.24 4.19 0.79
CA VAL A 121 -9.46 3.54 0.26
C VAL A 121 -10.36 3.03 1.40
N SER A 122 -9.87 3.09 2.64
CA SER A 122 -10.57 2.52 3.80
C SER A 122 -11.86 3.25 4.15
N SER A 123 -12.93 2.49 4.36
CA SER A 123 -14.24 2.95 4.85
C SER A 123 -14.43 2.56 6.32
N ASP A 124 -15.34 3.26 7.01
CA ASP A 124 -15.84 2.85 8.32
C ASP A 124 -16.34 1.40 8.25
N GLY A 125 -15.79 0.51 9.08
CA GLY A 125 -16.16 -0.91 9.17
C GLY A 125 -15.21 -1.93 8.55
N GLU A 126 -14.10 -1.54 7.92
CA GLU A 126 -13.16 -2.48 7.28
C GLU A 126 -12.56 -3.54 8.22
N SER A 127 -12.48 -3.26 9.52
CA SER A 127 -11.99 -4.19 10.54
C SER A 127 -12.81 -5.49 10.64
N MET A 128 -14.03 -5.51 10.08
CA MET A 128 -14.92 -6.67 10.06
C MET A 128 -14.90 -7.43 8.73
N LEU A 129 -14.19 -6.95 7.71
CA LEU A 129 -14.12 -7.61 6.41
C LEU A 129 -13.15 -8.79 6.46
N THR A 130 -13.65 -9.96 6.06
CA THR A 130 -12.81 -11.14 5.78
C THR A 130 -12.60 -11.22 4.27
N PHE A 131 -11.35 -11.15 3.85
CA PHE A 131 -10.94 -11.29 2.46
C PHE A 131 -10.44 -12.70 2.21
N ARG A 132 -10.84 -13.28 1.07
CA ARG A 132 -10.34 -14.55 0.56
C ARG A 132 -9.94 -14.38 -0.89
N LEU A 133 -8.87 -15.06 -1.29
CA LEU A 133 -8.50 -15.13 -2.70
C LEU A 133 -9.41 -16.12 -3.41
N TRP A 134 -9.85 -15.76 -4.60
CA TRP A 134 -10.68 -16.63 -5.42
C TRP A 134 -9.79 -17.46 -6.35
N ALA A 135 -9.99 -18.77 -6.36
CA ALA A 135 -9.40 -19.70 -7.31
C ALA A 135 -10.52 -20.41 -8.08
N PRO A 136 -10.46 -20.51 -9.41
CA PRO A 136 -11.34 -21.43 -10.12
C PRO A 136 -11.02 -22.85 -9.63
N GLY A 137 -12.04 -23.57 -9.14
CA GLY A 137 -11.85 -24.95 -8.68
C GLY A 137 -11.20 -25.81 -9.76
N LYS A 138 -10.27 -26.70 -9.39
CA LYS A 138 -9.70 -27.66 -10.33
C LYS A 138 -10.85 -28.52 -10.88
N GLN A 139 -11.06 -28.50 -12.21
CA GLN A 139 -11.84 -29.55 -12.85
C GLN A 139 -11.08 -30.85 -12.60
N GLN A 140 -11.70 -31.77 -11.85
CA GLN A 140 -11.19 -33.13 -11.64
C GLN A 140 -11.14 -33.91 -12.95
#